data_AF-A0A9X0EQT4-F1
#
_entry.id   AF-A0A9X0EQT4-F1
#
_cell.length_a   1.000
_cell.length_b   1.000
_cell.length_c   1.000
_cell.angle_alpha   90.00
_cell.angle_beta   90.00
_cell.angle_gamma   90.00
#
_symmetry.space_group_name_H-M   'P 1'
#
loop_
_entity.id
_entity.type
_entity.pdbx_description
1 polymer ?
#
loop_
_entity_poly.entity_id
_entity_poly.type
_entity_poly.pdbx_seq_one_letter_code
_entity_poly.pdbx_strand_id
1 'polypeptide(L)'
;MNSKKNPDWYSKLKKGPMEHRKDEEEFIYKIKQSVYQNSEVDSVTNKRPFRKKVLPVVVVLVCTMLFFIVQQPWPDDNKSPVESSTQIKPKTKDESAQDPSLRQFMNDLYQSTNSKNENDLYKALNDEVLFKGKSYKKDELKFDEDIFHELQVALAMGGEFVNDTKKVYKVPSGMTESNQSKQEHYIYATVTGNKTKILAEPKRESKVLYEVSNEMVKAWIPEKVQNDRYIKISTINGDTTGYVQKKYVLTDIKYSFMLEKNNEGIWKIINIDSIW
;
A
#
# COMPACT_ATOMS: atom_id res chain seq x y z
N MET A 1 2.75 26.95 -19.67
CA MET A 1 3.79 25.90 -19.66
C MET A 1 4.47 25.93 -18.30
N ASN A 2 4.08 25.05 -17.37
CA ASN A 2 4.82 24.86 -16.12
C ASN A 2 5.59 23.54 -16.24
N SER A 3 6.91 23.63 -16.33
CA SER A 3 7.79 22.47 -16.31
C SER A 3 7.69 21.80 -14.94
N LYS A 4 7.10 20.61 -14.90
CA LYS A 4 7.03 19.77 -13.71
C LYS A 4 8.46 19.37 -13.31
N LYS A 5 9.05 20.06 -12.34
CA LYS A 5 10.38 19.73 -11.82
C LYS A 5 10.23 18.79 -10.64
N ASN A 6 10.78 17.58 -10.76
CA ASN A 6 10.83 16.63 -9.67
C ASN A 6 11.65 17.19 -8.50
N PRO A 7 11.40 16.74 -7.25
CA PRO A 7 12.15 17.20 -6.09
C PRO A 7 13.65 16.93 -6.24
N ASP A 8 14.49 17.77 -5.64
CA ASP A 8 15.95 17.62 -5.74
C ASP A 8 16.43 16.24 -5.25
N TRP A 9 15.81 15.71 -4.18
CA TRP A 9 16.13 14.37 -3.67
C TRP A 9 15.87 13.26 -4.70
N TYR A 10 14.83 13.41 -5.54
CA TYR A 10 14.48 12.44 -6.58
C TYR A 10 15.58 12.38 -7.64
N SER A 11 16.09 13.54 -8.06
CA SER A 11 17.18 13.60 -9.04
C SER A 11 18.52 13.08 -8.49
N LYS A 12 18.76 13.22 -7.18
CA LYS A 12 19.95 12.72 -6.50
C LYS A 12 19.93 11.19 -6.39
N LEU A 13 18.80 10.61 -5.99
CA LEU A 13 18.65 9.16 -5.84
C LEU A 13 18.43 8.42 -7.17
N LYS A 14 17.91 9.08 -8.21
CA LYS A 14 17.75 8.50 -9.56
C LYS A 14 19.07 8.31 -10.32
N LYS A 15 20.10 9.10 -10.04
CA LYS A 15 21.34 9.16 -10.85
C LYS A 15 22.43 8.15 -10.43
N GLY A 16 22.27 7.43 -9.32
CA GLY A 16 23.23 6.44 -8.83
C GLY A 16 22.68 5.00 -8.86
N PRO A 17 23.55 3.98 -8.96
CA PRO A 17 23.16 2.62 -8.63
C PRO A 17 22.76 2.55 -7.15
N MET A 18 21.66 1.89 -6.83
CA MET A 18 21.30 1.57 -5.45
C MET A 18 22.16 0.37 -5.04
N GLU A 19 23.28 0.64 -4.38
CA GLU A 19 24.27 -0.39 -4.03
C GLU A 19 23.83 -1.22 -2.82
N HIS A 20 22.94 -0.67 -1.97
CA HIS A 20 22.46 -1.33 -0.77
C HIS A 20 20.93 -1.30 -0.65
N ARG A 21 20.36 -2.37 -0.06
CA ARG A 21 18.93 -2.50 0.25
C ARG A 21 18.37 -1.30 1.03
N LYS A 22 19.18 -0.69 1.91
CA LYS A 22 18.81 0.51 2.67
C LYS A 22 18.55 1.72 1.78
N ASP A 23 19.29 1.86 0.68
CA ASP A 23 19.13 2.98 -0.25
C ASP A 23 17.84 2.82 -1.06
N GLU A 24 17.49 1.58 -1.40
CA GLU A 24 16.21 1.23 -2.04
C GLU A 24 15.03 1.51 -1.11
N GLU A 25 15.13 1.06 0.15
CA GLU A 25 14.13 1.29 1.19
C GLU A 25 13.95 2.79 1.48
N GLU A 26 15.04 3.56 1.57
CA GLU A 26 15.00 5.01 1.79
C GLU A 26 14.39 5.74 0.59
N PHE A 27 14.73 5.34 -0.65
CA PHE A 27 14.16 5.92 -1.85
C PHE A 27 12.65 5.67 -1.90
N ILE A 28 12.21 4.43 -1.68
CA ILE A 28 10.80 4.06 -1.65
C ILE A 28 10.07 4.81 -0.53
N TYR A 29 10.67 4.91 0.65
CA TYR A 29 10.09 5.65 1.77
C TYR A 29 9.86 7.13 1.43
N LYS A 30 10.85 7.81 0.83
CA LYS A 30 10.72 9.23 0.44
C LYS A 30 9.70 9.44 -0.67
N ILE A 31 9.64 8.52 -1.62
CA ILE A 31 8.60 8.49 -2.64
C ILE A 31 7.21 8.36 -2.00
N LYS A 32 6.99 7.38 -1.11
CA LYS A 32 5.72 7.20 -0.40
C LYS A 32 5.34 8.42 0.42
N GLN A 33 6.27 8.95 1.22
CA GLN A 33 6.07 10.18 2.00
C GLN A 33 5.58 11.34 1.11
N SER A 34 6.18 11.53 -0.07
CA SER A 34 5.74 12.58 -1.00
C SER A 34 4.33 12.40 -1.56
N VAL A 35 3.86 11.14 -1.63
CA VAL A 35 2.50 10.78 -2.03
C VAL A 35 1.52 10.93 -0.86
N TYR A 36 1.90 10.54 0.37
CA TYR A 36 1.04 10.54 1.56
C TYR A 36 0.93 11.89 2.28
N GLN A 37 2.01 12.69 2.42
CA GLN A 37 1.99 13.96 3.18
C GLN A 37 1.02 15.01 2.62
N ASN A 38 0.62 14.89 1.36
CA ASN A 38 -0.37 15.79 0.74
C ASN A 38 -1.79 15.20 0.69
N SER A 39 -1.99 13.99 1.24
CA SER A 39 -3.31 13.37 1.40
C SER A 39 -3.98 13.73 2.74
N GLU A 40 -3.20 14.21 3.71
CA GLU A 40 -3.65 14.59 5.05
C GLU A 40 -3.93 16.11 5.17
N VAL A 41 -4.65 16.68 4.20
CA VAL A 41 -5.33 17.98 4.36
C VAL A 41 -6.67 17.94 3.62
N ASP A 42 -7.60 17.14 4.15
CA ASP A 42 -9.03 17.44 4.09
C ASP A 42 -9.62 17.15 5.48
N SER A 43 -8.97 17.69 6.52
CA SER A 43 -9.63 17.81 7.82
C SER A 43 -10.75 18.83 7.66
N VAL A 44 -11.97 18.30 7.54
CA VAL A 44 -13.26 18.97 7.73
C VAL A 44 -13.11 20.32 8.42
N THR A 45 -13.33 21.40 7.67
CA THR A 45 -13.39 22.77 8.21
C THR A 45 -14.53 22.81 9.22
N ASN A 46 -14.16 22.66 10.49
CA ASN A 46 -15.08 22.63 11.61
C ASN A 46 -15.86 23.95 11.63
N LYS A 47 -17.19 23.86 11.53
CA LYS A 47 -18.10 25.01 11.60
C LYS A 47 -17.85 25.76 12.91
N ARG A 48 -17.53 27.06 12.81
CA ARG A 48 -17.50 27.98 13.96
C ARG A 48 -18.84 27.94 14.71
N PRO A 49 -18.83 27.86 16.05
CA PRO A 49 -19.86 28.46 16.86
C PRO A 49 -19.36 29.75 17.53
N PHE A 50 -20.34 30.62 17.75
CA PHE A 50 -20.27 31.99 18.22
C PHE A 50 -19.51 32.21 19.53
N ARG A 51 -18.87 33.39 19.62
CA ARG A 51 -18.38 34.01 20.86
C ARG A 51 -19.52 34.24 21.87
N LYS A 52 -19.33 33.82 23.11
CA LYS A 52 -19.77 34.57 24.31
C LYS A 52 -18.69 34.49 25.40
N LYS A 53 -18.47 35.63 26.05
CA LYS A 53 -17.49 35.91 27.11
C LYS A 53 -17.92 35.25 28.43
N VAL A 54 -16.98 34.89 29.32
CA VAL A 54 -16.73 35.39 30.71
C VAL A 54 -15.51 34.64 31.33
N LEU A 55 -14.64 35.37 32.05
CA LEU A 55 -13.42 35.01 32.81
C LEU A 55 -13.74 34.35 34.21
N PRO A 56 -12.81 34.12 35.18
CA PRO A 56 -11.63 33.25 35.24
C PRO A 56 -11.53 32.41 36.57
N VAL A 57 -10.93 31.21 36.60
CA VAL A 57 -10.46 30.54 37.85
C VAL A 57 -9.24 29.67 37.46
N VAL A 58 -8.00 30.11 37.60
CA VAL A 58 -7.11 30.08 38.80
C VAL A 58 -6.72 28.65 39.21
N VAL A 59 -5.42 28.35 38.98
CA VAL A 59 -4.54 27.45 39.75
C VAL A 59 -4.81 25.94 39.62
N VAL A 60 -3.99 25.24 38.81
CA VAL A 60 -3.33 23.91 39.02
C VAL A 60 -2.72 23.45 37.68
N LEU A 61 -1.77 24.21 37.11
CA LEU A 61 -1.14 23.81 35.83
C LEU A 61 0.31 24.33 35.70
N VAL A 62 1.05 24.28 36.81
CA VAL A 62 2.47 24.70 36.86
C VAL A 62 3.44 23.52 37.02
N CYS A 63 2.96 22.27 37.15
CA CYS A 63 3.83 21.11 37.39
C CYS A 63 4.06 20.16 36.20
N THR A 64 3.58 20.46 34.99
CA THR A 64 3.86 19.63 33.80
C THR A 64 4.87 20.22 32.81
N MET A 65 5.42 21.42 33.09
CA MET A 65 6.38 22.10 32.21
C MET A 65 7.87 21.78 32.48
N LEU A 66 8.21 20.68 33.16
CA LEU A 66 9.62 20.38 33.51
C LEU A 66 10.19 19.07 32.98
N PHE A 67 9.47 18.33 32.10
CA PHE A 67 10.00 17.09 31.51
C PHE A 67 10.19 17.10 29.97
N PHE A 68 10.12 18.27 29.32
CA PHE A 68 10.33 18.41 27.87
C PHE A 68 11.66 19.11 27.47
N ILE A 69 12.65 19.15 28.37
CA ILE A 69 13.96 19.77 28.09
C ILE A 69 15.07 18.71 28.09
N VAL A 70 14.97 17.69 27.23
CA VAL A 70 16.14 16.99 26.66
C VAL A 70 15.73 16.40 25.31
N GLN A 71 15.73 17.24 24.28
CA GLN A 71 16.02 16.92 22.88
C GLN A 71 15.79 18.21 22.09
N GLN A 72 16.84 19.02 21.96
CA GLN A 72 16.89 20.02 20.90
C GLN A 72 17.28 19.33 19.60
N PRO A 73 16.49 19.43 18.51
CA PRO A 73 17.03 19.53 17.18
C PRO A 73 17.19 21.02 16.83
N TRP A 74 18.33 21.32 16.22
CA TRP A 74 18.71 22.63 15.73
C TRP A 74 17.67 23.23 14.76
N PRO A 75 17.56 24.56 14.67
CA PRO A 75 16.68 25.20 13.69
C PRO A 75 17.38 25.15 12.33
N ASP A 76 17.10 24.11 11.56
CA ASP A 76 17.35 24.18 10.12
C ASP A 76 16.18 24.94 9.49
N ASP A 77 16.50 25.98 8.72
CA ASP A 77 15.53 26.88 8.10
C ASP A 77 14.44 26.07 7.40
N ASN A 78 13.18 26.26 7.86
CA ASN A 78 11.98 25.76 7.22
C ASN A 78 11.89 26.32 5.79
N LYS A 79 12.56 25.66 4.85
CA LYS A 79 12.15 25.68 3.46
C LYS A 79 10.78 25.02 3.43
N SER A 80 9.75 25.81 3.11
CA SER A 80 8.43 25.28 2.76
C SER A 80 8.62 24.07 1.86
N PRO A 81 7.93 22.94 2.12
CA PRO A 81 8.03 21.77 1.29
C PRO A 81 7.76 22.20 -0.16
N VAL A 82 8.75 22.00 -1.02
CA VAL A 82 8.65 22.32 -2.44
C VAL A 82 7.42 21.58 -2.97
N GLU A 83 6.40 22.34 -3.38
CA GLU A 83 5.19 21.81 -4.01
C GLU A 83 5.57 20.98 -5.24
N SER A 84 5.60 19.66 -5.08
CA SER A 84 5.96 18.75 -6.17
C SER A 84 4.72 18.47 -7.01
N SER A 85 4.73 18.99 -8.23
CA SER A 85 3.65 19.06 -9.23
C SER A 85 3.25 17.73 -9.91
N THR A 86 3.40 16.60 -9.21
CA THR A 86 2.92 15.29 -9.69
C THR A 86 2.30 14.50 -8.54
N GLN A 87 1.33 15.10 -7.85
CA GLN A 87 0.49 14.38 -6.88
C GLN A 87 -0.45 13.43 -7.64
N ILE A 88 -0.14 12.14 -7.64
CA ILE A 88 -1.13 11.12 -7.95
C ILE A 88 -1.74 10.72 -6.61
N LYS A 89 -2.96 11.18 -6.34
CA LYS A 89 -3.71 10.69 -5.18
C LYS A 89 -4.05 9.22 -5.44
N PRO A 90 -3.46 8.27 -4.71
CA PRO A 90 -3.82 6.87 -4.82
C PRO A 90 -5.28 6.74 -4.37
N LYS A 91 -6.21 6.44 -5.28
CA LYS A 91 -7.57 6.07 -4.88
C LYS A 91 -7.57 4.58 -4.60
N THR A 92 -7.24 4.19 -3.38
CA THR A 92 -7.51 2.82 -2.93
C THR A 92 -9.01 2.64 -2.77
N LYS A 93 -9.51 1.51 -3.27
CA LYS A 93 -10.92 1.15 -3.15
C LYS A 93 -11.11 0.31 -1.89
N ASP A 94 -11.98 0.75 -0.99
CA ASP A 94 -12.33 0.00 0.21
C ASP A 94 -13.85 -0.13 0.32
N GLU A 95 -14.36 -1.32 0.04
CA GLU A 95 -15.78 -1.64 0.12
C GLU A 95 -16.18 -2.22 1.49
N SER A 96 -15.26 -2.36 2.45
CA SER A 96 -15.54 -2.95 3.76
C SER A 96 -16.63 -2.21 4.53
N ALA A 97 -16.79 -0.91 4.31
CA ALA A 97 -17.85 -0.10 4.91
C ALA A 97 -19.28 -0.53 4.51
N GLN A 98 -19.43 -1.33 3.44
CA GLN A 98 -20.72 -1.83 2.98
C GLN A 98 -21.23 -3.05 3.79
N ASP A 99 -20.37 -3.72 4.58
CA ASP A 99 -20.76 -4.79 5.51
C ASP A 99 -20.15 -4.52 6.92
N PRO A 100 -20.97 -4.13 7.91
CA PRO A 100 -20.49 -3.89 9.27
C PRO A 100 -19.76 -5.07 9.92
N SER A 101 -20.18 -6.31 9.63
CA SER A 101 -19.55 -7.51 10.18
C SER A 101 -18.16 -7.77 9.57
N LEU A 102 -17.99 -7.44 8.28
CA LEU A 102 -16.68 -7.47 7.63
C LEU A 102 -15.76 -6.42 8.23
N ARG A 103 -16.26 -5.18 8.41
CA ARG A 103 -15.48 -4.10 9.01
C ARG A 103 -15.00 -4.45 10.42
N GLN A 104 -15.87 -5.08 11.22
CA GLN A 104 -15.48 -5.56 12.55
C GLN A 104 -14.38 -6.62 12.45
N PHE A 105 -14.57 -7.65 11.60
CA PHE A 105 -13.57 -8.69 11.37
C PHE A 105 -12.21 -8.12 10.94
N MET A 106 -12.21 -7.15 10.02
CA MET A 106 -10.99 -6.47 9.54
C MET A 106 -10.28 -5.71 10.67
N ASN A 107 -11.03 -5.03 11.55
CA ASN A 107 -10.46 -4.35 12.70
C ASN A 107 -9.80 -5.35 13.67
N ASP A 108 -10.48 -6.45 13.97
CA ASP A 108 -9.96 -7.49 14.87
C ASP A 108 -8.71 -8.15 14.27
N LEU A 109 -8.72 -8.41 12.96
CA LEU A 109 -7.58 -8.93 12.22
C LEU A 109 -6.41 -7.93 12.22
N TYR A 110 -6.67 -6.63 12.06
CA TYR A 110 -5.66 -5.58 12.12
C TYR A 110 -5.00 -5.50 13.52
N GLN A 111 -5.79 -5.59 14.60
CA GLN A 111 -5.26 -5.62 15.97
C GLN A 111 -4.41 -6.86 16.25
N SER A 112 -4.88 -8.02 15.79
CA SER A 112 -4.15 -9.29 15.89
C SER A 112 -2.83 -9.24 15.12
N THR A 113 -2.85 -8.58 13.97
CA THR A 113 -1.67 -8.41 13.11
C THR A 113 -0.63 -7.48 13.74
N ASN A 114 -1.07 -6.33 14.29
CA ASN A 114 -0.17 -5.38 14.95
C ASN A 114 0.48 -5.96 16.22
N SER A 115 -0.24 -6.83 16.93
CA SER A 115 0.28 -7.54 18.10
C SER A 115 1.09 -8.80 17.75
N LYS A 116 1.20 -9.14 16.45
CA LYS A 116 1.82 -10.36 15.94
C LYS A 116 1.31 -11.63 16.65
N ASN A 117 0.01 -11.68 16.94
CA ASN A 117 -0.60 -12.80 17.65
C ASN A 117 -0.97 -13.93 16.69
N GLU A 118 -0.11 -14.94 16.59
CA GLU A 118 -0.34 -16.10 15.73
C GLU A 118 -1.64 -16.84 16.06
N ASN A 119 -1.97 -17.02 17.34
CA ASN A 119 -3.18 -17.75 17.73
C ASN A 119 -4.45 -17.08 17.20
N ASP A 120 -4.49 -15.75 17.20
CA ASP A 120 -5.63 -15.00 16.67
C ASP A 120 -5.66 -15.01 15.13
N LEU A 121 -4.49 -15.02 14.48
CA LEU A 121 -4.39 -15.25 13.04
C LEU A 121 -4.94 -16.63 12.66
N TYR A 122 -4.54 -17.71 13.36
CA TYR A 122 -5.07 -19.06 13.12
C TYR A 122 -6.58 -19.16 13.38
N LYS A 123 -7.11 -18.41 14.35
CA LYS A 123 -8.57 -18.32 14.55
C LYS A 123 -9.26 -17.60 13.39
N ALA A 124 -8.61 -16.65 12.75
CA ALA A 124 -9.15 -15.93 11.59
C ALA A 124 -9.13 -16.78 10.31
N LEU A 125 -8.36 -17.86 10.25
CA LEU A 125 -8.35 -18.82 9.15
C LEU A 125 -9.60 -19.71 9.15
N ASN A 126 -10.04 -20.07 7.94
CA ASN A 126 -10.95 -21.19 7.73
C ASN A 126 -10.26 -22.52 8.09
N ASP A 127 -11.02 -23.59 8.30
CA ASP A 127 -10.44 -24.90 8.64
C ASP A 127 -9.55 -25.45 7.52
N GLU A 128 -9.95 -25.21 6.27
CA GLU A 128 -9.17 -25.46 5.07
C GLU A 128 -8.87 -24.13 4.37
N VAL A 129 -7.58 -23.87 4.12
CA VAL A 129 -7.07 -22.62 3.54
C VAL A 129 -6.25 -22.93 2.31
N LEU A 130 -6.51 -22.19 1.23
CA LEU A 130 -5.64 -22.18 0.06
C LEU A 130 -4.45 -21.25 0.31
N PHE A 131 -3.24 -21.78 0.26
CA PHE A 131 -2.01 -20.99 0.35
C PHE A 131 -1.11 -21.26 -0.86
N LYS A 132 -0.82 -20.21 -1.63
CA LYS A 132 -0.03 -20.29 -2.88
C LYS A 132 -0.55 -21.38 -3.82
N GLY A 133 -1.88 -21.46 -3.97
CA GLY A 133 -2.56 -22.44 -4.83
C GLY A 133 -2.63 -23.87 -4.29
N LYS A 134 -2.16 -24.16 -3.08
CA LYS A 134 -2.28 -25.48 -2.44
C LYS A 134 -3.20 -25.43 -1.24
N SER A 135 -3.99 -26.49 -1.03
CA SER A 135 -4.88 -26.61 0.12
C SER A 135 -4.13 -27.13 1.34
N TYR A 136 -4.41 -26.54 2.49
CA TYR A 136 -3.85 -26.92 3.79
C TYR A 136 -4.94 -26.89 4.84
N LYS A 137 -4.83 -27.77 5.84
CA LYS A 137 -5.54 -27.54 7.09
C LYS A 137 -4.87 -26.40 7.84
N LYS A 138 -5.66 -25.57 8.52
CA LYS A 138 -5.12 -24.37 9.19
C LYS A 138 -4.00 -24.67 10.20
N ASP A 139 -4.03 -25.83 10.85
CA ASP A 139 -3.05 -26.29 11.84
C ASP A 139 -1.74 -26.82 11.22
N GLU A 140 -1.77 -27.17 9.93
CA GLU A 140 -0.59 -27.58 9.16
C GLU A 140 0.16 -26.38 8.57
N LEU A 141 -0.52 -25.25 8.44
CA LEU A 141 0.02 -24.05 7.84
C LEU A 141 1.01 -23.39 8.79
N LYS A 142 2.18 -23.00 8.28
CA LYS A 142 3.19 -22.26 9.04
C LYS A 142 3.46 -20.94 8.37
N PHE A 143 3.32 -19.88 9.14
CA PHE A 143 3.63 -18.54 8.71
C PHE A 143 5.06 -18.15 9.08
N ASP A 144 5.68 -17.35 8.23
CA ASP A 144 6.86 -16.58 8.59
C ASP A 144 6.44 -15.27 9.30
N GLU A 145 7.35 -14.63 10.04
CA GLU A 145 7.07 -13.33 10.67
C GLU A 145 6.64 -12.26 9.64
N ASP A 146 7.07 -12.44 8.38
CA ASP A 146 6.74 -11.56 7.27
C ASP A 146 5.22 -11.54 7.00
N ILE A 147 4.47 -12.62 7.25
CA ILE A 147 3.02 -12.64 6.95
C ILE A 147 2.25 -11.51 7.65
N PHE A 148 2.65 -11.16 8.87
CA PHE A 148 1.97 -10.10 9.62
C PHE A 148 2.19 -8.75 8.95
N HIS A 149 3.40 -8.48 8.48
CA HIS A 149 3.68 -7.27 7.72
C HIS A 149 2.88 -7.25 6.41
N GLU A 150 2.89 -8.35 5.66
CA GLU A 150 2.17 -8.49 4.39
C GLU A 150 0.66 -8.28 4.56
N LEU A 151 0.08 -8.87 5.60
CA LEU A 151 -1.33 -8.71 5.94
C LEU A 151 -1.64 -7.28 6.36
N GLN A 152 -0.80 -6.66 7.20
CA GLN A 152 -1.00 -5.28 7.63
C GLN A 152 -1.03 -4.32 6.43
N VAL A 153 -0.09 -4.47 5.50
CA VAL A 153 -0.02 -3.68 4.27
C VAL A 153 -1.27 -3.91 3.42
N ALA A 154 -1.66 -5.18 3.20
CA ALA A 154 -2.84 -5.52 2.41
C ALA A 154 -4.13 -4.91 2.97
N LEU A 155 -4.33 -4.99 4.30
CA LEU A 155 -5.50 -4.43 4.99
C LEU A 155 -5.54 -2.90 4.86
N ALA A 156 -4.41 -2.22 5.01
CA ALA A 156 -4.31 -0.77 4.87
C ALA A 156 -4.58 -0.27 3.45
N MET A 157 -4.35 -1.12 2.44
CA MET A 157 -4.66 -0.83 1.04
C MET A 157 -6.15 -0.97 0.70
N GLY A 158 -6.99 -1.45 1.63
CA GLY A 158 -8.40 -1.67 1.41
C GLY A 158 -8.69 -2.86 0.48
N GLY A 159 -9.96 -3.15 0.26
CA GLY A 159 -10.38 -4.30 -0.52
C GLY A 159 -11.70 -4.09 -1.24
N GLU A 160 -12.12 -5.10 -1.98
CA GLU A 160 -13.40 -5.09 -2.68
C GLU A 160 -14.08 -6.45 -2.67
N PHE A 161 -15.39 -6.43 -2.86
CA PHE A 161 -16.16 -7.65 -3.03
C PHE A 161 -15.91 -8.26 -4.41
N VAL A 162 -15.51 -9.52 -4.42
CA VAL A 162 -15.23 -10.28 -5.65
C VAL A 162 -16.53 -10.52 -6.43
N ASN A 163 -17.66 -10.65 -5.74
CA ASN A 163 -18.96 -10.95 -6.33
C ASN A 163 -20.08 -10.04 -5.80
N ASP A 164 -21.19 -10.01 -6.51
CA ASP A 164 -22.34 -9.16 -6.16
C ASP A 164 -23.09 -9.68 -4.92
N THR A 165 -22.88 -10.96 -4.57
CA THR A 165 -23.43 -11.55 -3.33
C THR A 165 -22.74 -11.00 -2.07
N LYS A 166 -21.63 -10.28 -2.21
CA LYS A 166 -20.85 -9.67 -1.12
C LYS A 166 -20.45 -10.67 -0.03
N LYS A 167 -20.29 -11.93 -0.40
CA LYS A 167 -19.83 -13.00 0.51
C LYS A 167 -18.33 -13.21 0.47
N VAL A 168 -17.65 -12.74 -0.57
CA VAL A 168 -16.21 -12.87 -0.75
C VAL A 168 -15.61 -11.49 -0.94
N TYR A 169 -14.59 -11.19 -0.14
CA TYR A 169 -13.88 -9.93 -0.11
C TYR A 169 -12.39 -10.17 -0.31
N LYS A 170 -11.75 -9.40 -1.17
CA LYS A 170 -10.33 -9.55 -1.50
C LYS A 170 -9.55 -8.30 -1.09
N VAL A 171 -8.42 -8.52 -0.41
CA VAL A 171 -7.43 -7.48 -0.08
C VAL A 171 -6.05 -7.85 -0.66
N PRO A 172 -5.27 -6.89 -1.18
CA PRO A 172 -5.73 -5.53 -1.48
C PRO A 172 -6.70 -5.56 -2.66
N SER A 173 -7.54 -4.53 -2.80
CA SER A 173 -8.34 -4.31 -4.02
C SER A 173 -7.47 -3.87 -5.21
N GLY A 174 -6.27 -3.33 -4.94
CA GLY A 174 -5.51 -2.58 -5.94
C GLY A 174 -6.23 -1.28 -6.33
N MET A 175 -5.77 -0.66 -7.42
CA MET A 175 -6.34 0.56 -7.99
C MET A 175 -6.83 0.28 -9.40
N THR A 176 -7.97 0.86 -9.77
CA THR A 176 -8.51 0.80 -11.13
C THR A 176 -8.32 2.16 -11.82
N GLU A 177 -7.99 2.18 -13.11
CA GLU A 177 -7.91 3.44 -13.87
C GLU A 177 -9.30 3.98 -14.25
N SER A 178 -10.34 3.14 -14.20
CA SER A 178 -11.71 3.51 -14.60
C SER A 178 -12.77 3.04 -13.60
N ASN A 179 -13.95 3.67 -13.67
CA ASN A 179 -15.16 3.25 -12.96
C ASN A 179 -15.88 2.08 -13.67
N GLN A 180 -15.33 1.54 -14.75
CA GLN A 180 -15.92 0.43 -15.52
C GLN A 180 -15.18 -0.89 -15.28
N SER A 181 -15.96 -1.98 -15.25
CA SER A 181 -15.65 -3.41 -15.06
C SER A 181 -14.35 -3.79 -14.35
N LYS A 182 -14.53 -4.55 -13.26
CA LYS A 182 -13.61 -5.23 -12.30
C LYS A 182 -12.33 -5.93 -12.83
N GLN A 183 -11.77 -5.63 -14.00
CA GLN A 183 -10.80 -6.52 -14.65
C GLN A 183 -9.33 -6.09 -14.62
N GLU A 184 -9.02 -4.79 -14.50
CA GLU A 184 -7.62 -4.36 -14.49
C GLU A 184 -7.27 -3.55 -13.24
N HIS A 185 -6.70 -4.23 -12.26
CA HIS A 185 -6.18 -3.64 -11.03
C HIS A 185 -4.66 -3.47 -11.11
N TYR A 186 -4.16 -2.38 -10.55
CA TYR A 186 -2.73 -2.18 -10.38
C TYR A 186 -2.39 -1.77 -8.96
N ILE A 187 -1.13 -1.97 -8.59
CA ILE A 187 -0.53 -1.35 -7.41
C ILE A 187 0.62 -0.46 -7.84
N TYR A 188 1.02 0.47 -6.98
CA TYR A 188 2.27 1.18 -7.20
C TYR A 188 3.43 0.27 -6.78
N ALA A 189 4.41 0.14 -7.66
CA ALA A 189 5.65 -0.58 -7.40
C ALA A 189 6.82 0.25 -7.93
N THR A 190 8.03 -0.09 -7.48
CA THR A 190 9.26 0.54 -7.98
C THR A 190 9.98 -0.44 -8.88
N VAL A 191 10.28 -0.03 -10.12
CA VAL A 191 11.25 -0.75 -10.95
C VAL A 191 12.64 -0.30 -10.56
N THR A 192 13.42 -1.22 -9.99
CA THR A 192 14.77 -0.96 -9.51
C THR A 192 15.83 -1.28 -10.56
N GLY A 193 17.03 -0.76 -10.35
CA GLY A 193 18.20 -0.96 -11.21
C GLY A 193 18.46 0.23 -12.14
N ASN A 194 19.60 0.17 -12.83
CA ASN A 194 20.02 1.19 -13.78
C ASN A 194 19.67 0.77 -15.21
N LYS A 195 18.91 1.58 -15.93
CA LYS A 195 18.45 1.31 -17.31
C LYS A 195 17.78 -0.05 -17.45
N THR A 196 16.91 -0.37 -16.49
CA THR A 196 16.09 -1.57 -16.54
C THR A 196 15.17 -1.50 -17.75
N LYS A 197 15.26 -2.51 -18.63
CA LYS A 197 14.56 -2.56 -19.90
C LYS A 197 13.10 -2.93 -19.71
N ILE A 198 12.22 -2.10 -20.27
CA ILE A 198 10.79 -2.40 -20.38
C ILE A 198 10.52 -2.91 -21.78
N LEU A 199 9.94 -4.11 -21.86
CA LEU A 199 9.78 -4.89 -23.09
C LEU A 199 8.36 -4.78 -23.63
N ALA A 200 8.20 -4.87 -24.95
CA ALA A 200 6.88 -4.89 -25.60
C ALA A 200 6.08 -6.17 -25.28
N GLU A 201 6.78 -7.30 -25.11
CA GLU A 201 6.22 -8.61 -24.79
C GLU A 201 7.01 -9.26 -23.64
N PRO A 202 6.40 -10.18 -22.86
CA PRO A 202 7.05 -10.86 -21.72
C PRO A 202 8.06 -11.94 -22.16
N LYS A 203 9.02 -11.57 -23.03
CA LYS A 203 10.07 -12.47 -23.53
C LYS A 203 11.39 -11.73 -23.71
N ARG A 204 12.50 -12.41 -23.45
CA ARG A 204 13.84 -11.80 -23.38
C ARG A 204 14.26 -11.07 -24.66
N GLU A 205 13.86 -11.59 -25.82
CA GLU A 205 14.23 -11.04 -27.14
C GLU A 205 13.23 -10.00 -27.66
N SER A 206 12.25 -9.62 -26.86
CA SER A 206 11.31 -8.57 -27.23
C SER A 206 12.02 -7.24 -27.44
N LYS A 207 11.44 -6.43 -28.34
CA LYS A 207 11.79 -5.02 -28.50
C LYS A 207 11.72 -4.30 -27.14
N VAL A 208 12.74 -3.51 -26.84
CA VAL A 208 12.75 -2.57 -25.72
C VAL A 208 11.92 -1.36 -26.10
N LEU A 209 10.87 -1.09 -25.32
CA LEU A 209 10.04 0.11 -25.50
C LEU A 209 10.73 1.34 -24.92
N TYR A 210 11.25 1.20 -23.69
CA TYR A 210 11.97 2.25 -22.98
C TYR A 210 12.80 1.65 -21.84
N GLU A 211 13.66 2.47 -21.23
CA GLU A 211 14.48 2.11 -20.08
C GLU A 211 14.09 2.99 -18.89
N VAL A 212 14.05 2.40 -17.70
CA VAL A 212 13.79 3.11 -16.46
C VAL A 212 14.95 2.92 -15.50
N SER A 213 15.19 3.91 -14.64
CA SER A 213 16.14 3.81 -13.54
C SER A 213 15.45 4.22 -12.25
N ASN A 214 15.24 3.25 -11.36
CA ASN A 214 14.62 3.43 -10.05
C ASN A 214 13.33 4.26 -10.13
N GLU A 215 12.34 3.75 -10.88
CA GLU A 215 11.14 4.51 -11.23
C GLU A 215 9.88 3.85 -10.69
N MET A 216 8.99 4.65 -10.12
CA MET A 216 7.64 4.19 -9.76
C MET A 216 6.81 3.93 -11.00
N VAL A 217 6.06 2.83 -10.96
CA VAL A 217 5.21 2.38 -12.05
C VAL A 217 3.88 1.87 -11.49
N LYS A 218 2.88 1.79 -12.36
CA LYS A 218 1.68 1.00 -12.10
C LYS A 218 2.00 -0.45 -12.46
N ALA A 219 2.00 -1.35 -11.51
CA ALA A 219 2.19 -2.78 -11.74
C ALA A 219 0.83 -3.48 -11.76
N TRP A 220 0.46 -4.06 -12.89
CA TRP A 220 -0.88 -4.60 -13.14
C TRP A 220 -1.04 -6.01 -12.58
N ILE A 221 -1.85 -6.17 -11.54
CA ILE A 221 -2.17 -7.45 -10.92
C ILE A 221 -2.89 -8.33 -11.94
N PRO A 222 -2.38 -9.52 -12.28
CA PRO A 222 -3.04 -10.41 -13.22
C PRO A 222 -4.30 -11.02 -12.60
N GLU A 223 -5.34 -11.27 -13.41
CA GLU A 223 -6.58 -11.92 -12.96
C GLU A 223 -6.34 -13.32 -12.37
N LYS A 224 -5.32 -14.02 -12.86
CA LYS A 224 -4.85 -15.32 -12.37
C LYS A 224 -3.35 -15.23 -12.15
N VAL A 225 -2.87 -15.77 -11.03
CA VAL A 225 -1.43 -15.94 -10.78
C VAL A 225 -0.82 -16.65 -11.98
N GLN A 226 0.05 -15.95 -12.69
CA GLN A 226 0.77 -16.50 -13.82
C GLN A 226 2.18 -16.73 -13.33
N ASN A 227 2.72 -17.93 -13.59
CA ASN A 227 4.13 -18.22 -13.31
C ASN A 227 5.03 -17.55 -14.36
N ASP A 228 4.74 -16.29 -14.68
CA ASP A 228 5.47 -15.48 -15.62
C ASP A 228 6.63 -14.80 -14.89
N ARG A 229 7.80 -14.84 -15.51
CA ARG A 229 8.99 -14.12 -15.04
C ARG A 229 8.84 -12.62 -15.24
N TYR A 230 7.77 -12.16 -15.88
CA TYR A 230 7.52 -10.77 -16.23
C TYR A 230 6.22 -10.26 -15.61
N ILE A 231 6.23 -8.98 -15.24
CA ILE A 231 5.06 -8.23 -14.75
C ILE A 231 4.71 -7.17 -15.79
N LYS A 232 3.43 -7.06 -16.14
CA LYS A 232 2.91 -5.94 -16.93
C LYS A 232 2.96 -4.68 -16.07
N ILE A 233 3.61 -3.64 -16.58
CA ILE A 233 3.71 -2.34 -15.91
C ILE A 233 3.32 -1.22 -16.85
N SER A 234 2.86 -0.10 -16.30
CA SER A 234 2.73 1.17 -17.01
C SER A 234 3.52 2.25 -16.30
N THR A 235 4.00 3.23 -17.08
CA THR A 235 4.52 4.47 -16.50
C THR A 235 3.49 5.09 -15.56
N ILE A 236 3.97 5.86 -14.60
CA ILE A 236 3.14 6.45 -13.56
C ILE A 236 1.99 7.33 -14.12
N ASN A 237 2.19 7.91 -15.30
CA ASN A 237 1.19 8.70 -16.03
C ASN A 237 0.24 7.86 -16.91
N GLY A 238 0.54 6.57 -17.14
CA GLY A 238 -0.23 5.69 -18.02
C GLY A 238 0.17 5.76 -19.50
N ASP A 239 1.10 6.65 -19.89
CA ASP A 239 1.44 6.92 -21.29
C ASP A 239 2.12 5.74 -22.02
N THR A 240 2.74 4.81 -21.28
CA THR A 240 3.42 3.66 -21.88
C THR A 240 3.27 2.43 -21.01
N THR A 241 2.94 1.31 -21.63
CA THR A 241 2.73 0.01 -20.98
C THR A 241 3.66 -1.02 -21.60
N GLY A 242 4.25 -1.89 -20.79
CA GLY A 242 5.12 -2.96 -21.23
C GLY A 242 5.38 -3.98 -20.13
N TYR A 243 6.43 -4.76 -20.26
CA TYR A 243 6.75 -5.89 -19.39
C TYR A 243 8.16 -5.77 -18.83
N VAL A 244 8.32 -6.09 -17.55
CA VAL A 244 9.62 -6.09 -16.86
C VAL A 244 9.79 -7.37 -16.06
N GLN A 245 11.02 -7.87 -15.90
CA GLN A 245 11.23 -9.07 -15.10
C GLN A 245 10.86 -8.81 -13.63
N LYS A 246 10.10 -9.74 -13.03
CA LYS A 246 9.61 -9.69 -11.63
C LYS A 246 10.71 -9.36 -10.62
N LYS A 247 11.94 -9.85 -10.84
CA LYS A 247 13.10 -9.59 -9.97
C LYS A 247 13.53 -8.12 -9.89
N TYR A 248 13.13 -7.28 -10.85
CA TYR A 248 13.40 -5.84 -10.85
C TYR A 248 12.22 -5.03 -10.32
N VAL A 249 11.13 -5.67 -9.90
CA VAL A 249 9.95 -5.00 -9.34
C VAL A 249 9.97 -5.16 -7.84
N LEU A 250 10.14 -4.04 -7.14
CA LEU A 250 10.08 -3.96 -5.70
C LEU A 250 8.70 -3.45 -5.27
N THR A 251 8.03 -4.21 -4.43
CA THR A 251 6.71 -3.92 -3.87
C THR A 251 6.68 -4.32 -2.39
N ASP A 252 5.90 -3.59 -1.60
CA ASP A 252 5.72 -3.84 -0.16
C ASP A 252 4.67 -4.90 0.14
N ILE A 253 4.08 -5.48 -0.91
CA ILE A 253 3.05 -6.49 -0.78
C ILE A 253 3.31 -7.65 -1.73
N LYS A 254 3.36 -8.85 -1.17
CA LYS A 254 3.58 -10.11 -1.88
C LYS A 254 2.32 -10.94 -1.99
N TYR A 255 1.39 -10.77 -1.06
CA TYR A 255 0.19 -11.60 -0.94
C TYR A 255 -1.11 -10.81 -1.06
N SER A 256 -2.11 -11.48 -1.63
CA SER A 256 -3.51 -11.12 -1.49
C SER A 256 -4.21 -12.12 -0.59
N PHE A 257 -5.22 -11.64 0.13
CA PHE A 257 -6.01 -12.43 1.06
C PHE A 257 -7.46 -12.39 0.61
N MET A 258 -8.10 -13.55 0.48
CA MET A 258 -9.54 -13.66 0.28
C MET A 258 -10.22 -14.05 1.58
N LEU A 259 -11.21 -13.25 1.93
CA LEU A 259 -12.06 -13.42 3.09
C LEU A 259 -13.43 -13.88 2.60
N GLU A 260 -14.01 -14.87 3.27
CA GLU A 260 -15.36 -15.36 2.95
C GLU A 260 -16.24 -15.37 4.18
N LYS A 261 -17.50 -14.98 3.98
CA LYS A 261 -18.56 -15.05 4.97
C LYS A 261 -19.27 -16.40 4.87
N ASN A 262 -19.17 -17.19 5.93
CA ASN A 262 -19.85 -18.48 6.00
C ASN A 262 -21.38 -18.31 6.23
N ASN A 263 -22.10 -19.42 6.28
CA ASN A 263 -23.55 -19.44 6.47
C ASN A 263 -24.01 -18.91 7.85
N GLU A 264 -23.11 -18.89 8.83
CA GLU A 264 -23.36 -18.33 10.18
C GLU A 264 -23.07 -16.82 10.24
N GLY A 265 -22.63 -16.23 9.13
CA GLY A 265 -22.28 -14.81 9.05
C GLY A 265 -20.88 -14.47 9.55
N ILE A 266 -20.05 -15.49 9.82
CA ILE A 266 -18.67 -15.33 10.30
C ILE A 266 -17.72 -15.23 9.11
N TRP A 267 -16.86 -14.21 9.14
CA TRP A 267 -15.79 -14.04 8.16
C TRP A 267 -14.56 -14.86 8.53
N LYS A 268 -13.95 -15.48 7.52
CA LYS A 268 -12.69 -16.23 7.64
C LYS A 268 -11.78 -15.97 6.44
N ILE A 269 -10.48 -16.05 6.63
CA ILE A 269 -9.50 -16.10 5.54
C ILE A 269 -9.58 -17.49 4.91
N ILE A 270 -9.90 -17.55 3.63
CA ILE A 270 -10.01 -18.81 2.86
C ILE A 270 -8.86 -19.00 1.87
N ASN A 271 -8.20 -17.91 1.46
CA ASN A 271 -7.09 -17.98 0.52
C ASN A 271 -6.06 -16.89 0.80
N ILE A 272 -4.80 -17.26 0.74
CA ILE A 272 -3.63 -16.38 0.78
C ILE A 272 -2.77 -16.73 -0.44
N ASP A 273 -2.77 -15.87 -1.46
CA ASP A 273 -2.07 -16.15 -2.71
C ASP A 273 -1.10 -15.04 -3.08
N SER A 274 -0.09 -15.35 -3.88
CA SER A 274 0.79 -14.31 -4.39
C SER A 274 0.00 -13.34 -5.28
N ILE A 275 0.32 -12.05 -5.22
CA ILE A 275 -0.29 -11.07 -6.14
C ILE A 275 0.24 -11.19 -7.59
N TRP A 276 1.24 -12.05 -7.83
CA TRP A 276 1.98 -12.19 -9.09
C TRP A 276 2.10 -13.63 -9.53
#